data_AF-A0A7Y5BPC2-F1
#
_entry.id   AF-A0A7Y5BPC2-F1
#
_cell.length_a   1.000
_cell.length_b   1.000
_cell.length_c   1.000
_cell.angle_alpha   90.00
_cell.angle_beta   90.00
_cell.angle_gamma   90.00
#
_symmetry.space_group_name_H-M   'P 1'
#
loop_
_entity.id
_entity.type
_entity.pdbx_description
1 polymer ?
#
loop_
_entity_poly.entity_id
_entity_poly.type
_entity_poly.pdbx_seq_one_letter_code
_entity_poly.pdbx_strand_id
1 'polypeptide(L)'
;MTDLLDSPPQLTMTSSNCHPAPAFLWKLWIYTNYDCNLKCSYCVAKSGPNVPRRALGFANVQRLVDEAVELGFSDIFFTGGEPFLLNDIYEMLAYSAGRVRTTVLTNAMILRGTRLEKRVAAASQVPADNLIVQVSLDGGRPEDHDAYRGKGAWAKTVEGIGLLQEKGFRVRLGTTETPVNAPYLDQLCEFHRSLGIPDEDHFVRPLAKRGFSREGLELDKTNLIPEVTVSVDGVYWHPLSTDSDMLINNHVFPLRTSVERIQEQLEILEQTGSVPLMTFT
;
A
#
# COMPACT_ATOMS: atom_id res chain seq x y z
N MET A 1 -51.30 17.26 40.51
CA MET A 1 -49.96 16.73 40.77
C MET A 1 -49.81 15.51 39.87
N THR A 2 -49.37 15.71 38.61
CA THR A 2 -47.94 15.61 38.16
C THR A 2 -47.51 14.14 38.21
N ASP A 3 -47.12 13.43 37.15
CA ASP A 3 -46.53 13.77 35.84
C ASP A 3 -46.82 12.62 34.83
N LEU A 4 -47.26 12.90 33.60
CA LEU A 4 -46.45 12.99 32.37
C LEU A 4 -45.51 11.78 32.14
N LEU A 5 -46.05 10.74 31.51
CA LEU A 5 -45.27 9.76 30.75
C LEU A 5 -45.07 10.31 29.33
N ASP A 6 -44.02 11.08 29.15
CA ASP A 6 -43.57 11.55 27.84
C ASP A 6 -42.82 10.40 27.16
N SER A 7 -43.37 9.92 26.04
CA SER A 7 -42.74 8.88 25.22
C SER A 7 -41.56 9.51 24.47
N PRO A 8 -40.41 8.83 24.31
CA PRO A 8 -39.27 9.41 23.61
C PRO A 8 -39.63 9.65 22.12
N PRO A 9 -39.11 10.72 21.50
CA PRO A 9 -39.44 11.05 20.12
C PRO A 9 -38.92 9.96 19.18
N GLN A 10 -39.84 9.43 18.35
CA GLN A 10 -39.48 8.60 17.20
C GLN A 10 -38.63 9.44 16.25
N LEU A 11 -37.33 9.13 16.15
CA LEU A 11 -36.50 9.63 15.06
C LEU A 11 -36.99 8.99 13.76
N THR A 12 -37.80 9.73 13.01
CA THR A 12 -38.04 9.48 11.59
C THR A 12 -36.71 9.67 10.86
N MET A 13 -36.07 8.56 10.50
CA MET A 13 -34.93 8.53 9.59
C MET A 13 -35.41 8.98 8.21
N THR A 14 -35.23 10.25 7.90
CA THR A 14 -35.29 10.75 6.53
C THR A 14 -34.13 10.15 5.75
N SER A 15 -34.44 9.57 4.59
CA SER A 15 -33.52 8.91 3.66
C SER A 15 -32.29 9.79 3.35
N SER A 16 -31.18 9.53 4.03
CA SER A 16 -29.85 9.98 3.61
C SER A 16 -29.39 9.06 2.47
N ASN A 17 -28.86 9.63 1.39
CA ASN A 17 -28.18 8.92 0.30
C ASN A 17 -27.18 7.89 0.87
N CYS A 18 -27.63 6.66 1.04
CA CYS A 18 -26.78 5.56 1.47
C CYS A 18 -26.17 5.01 0.18
N HIS A 19 -24.98 5.50 -0.17
CA HIS A 19 -24.14 4.73 -1.07
C HIS A 19 -23.89 3.38 -0.40
N PRO A 20 -24.24 2.24 -1.04
CA PRO A 20 -24.03 0.95 -0.42
C PRO A 20 -22.55 0.83 -0.04
N ALA A 21 -22.29 0.37 1.18
CA ALA A 21 -20.94 0.08 1.62
C ALA A 21 -20.31 -0.90 0.59
N PRO A 22 -19.08 -0.66 0.14
CA PRO A 22 -18.45 -1.45 -0.89
C PRO A 22 -18.14 -2.85 -0.37
N ALA A 23 -18.21 -3.82 -1.28
CA ALA A 23 -17.91 -5.21 -1.03
C ALA A 23 -16.40 -5.51 -0.84
N PHE A 24 -15.54 -4.49 -0.70
CA PHE A 24 -14.08 -4.63 -0.65
C PHE A 24 -13.42 -3.67 0.35
N LEU A 25 -12.15 -3.93 0.68
CA LEU A 25 -11.41 -3.09 1.62
C LEU A 25 -11.23 -1.67 1.06
N TRP A 26 -11.48 -0.65 1.87
CA TRP A 26 -11.38 0.77 1.54
C TRP A 26 -9.95 1.29 1.33
N LYS A 27 -9.09 0.50 0.66
CA LYS A 27 -7.70 0.81 0.34
C LYS A 27 -7.54 1.11 -1.14
N LEU A 28 -6.95 2.26 -1.48
CA LEU A 28 -6.50 2.57 -2.83
C LEU A 28 -4.97 2.47 -2.90
N TRP A 29 -4.45 1.66 -3.80
CA TRP A 29 -3.02 1.58 -4.09
C TRP A 29 -2.68 2.41 -5.32
N ILE A 30 -1.59 3.17 -5.24
CA ILE A 30 -1.09 4.01 -6.32
C ILE A 30 0.35 3.61 -6.62
N TYR A 31 0.57 3.01 -7.79
CA TYR A 31 1.89 2.83 -8.38
C TYR A 31 2.36 4.17 -8.96
N THR A 32 3.26 4.84 -8.25
CA THR A 32 3.78 6.15 -8.65
C THR A 32 4.73 6.07 -9.83
N ASN A 33 5.57 5.04 -9.86
CA ASN A 33 6.60 4.78 -10.86
C ASN A 33 7.00 3.30 -10.90
N TYR A 34 7.98 2.95 -11.75
CA TYR A 34 8.48 1.59 -11.93
C TYR A 34 10.01 1.48 -11.92
N ASP A 35 10.74 2.60 -12.05
CA ASP A 35 12.17 2.64 -11.82
C ASP A 35 12.47 2.47 -10.33
N CYS A 36 13.45 1.63 -10.00
CA CYS A 36 13.83 1.33 -8.62
C CYS A 36 15.35 1.22 -8.52
N ASN A 37 15.92 1.58 -7.36
CA ASN A 37 17.34 1.38 -7.08
C ASN A 37 17.70 -0.08 -6.75
N LEU A 38 16.70 -0.98 -6.67
CA LEU A 38 16.86 -2.41 -6.45
C LEU A 38 16.33 -3.23 -7.63
N LYS A 39 16.78 -4.48 -7.75
CA LYS A 39 16.29 -5.47 -8.70
C LYS A 39 15.87 -6.74 -7.96
N CYS A 40 14.85 -6.63 -7.11
CA CYS A 40 14.44 -7.75 -6.28
C CYS A 40 13.96 -8.93 -7.13
N SER A 41 14.39 -10.15 -6.83
CA SER A 41 14.09 -11.34 -7.65
C SER A 41 12.61 -11.77 -7.58
N TYR A 42 11.85 -11.32 -6.58
CA TYR A 42 10.42 -11.56 -6.48
C TYR A 42 9.53 -10.40 -6.92
N CYS A 43 10.10 -9.27 -7.37
CA CYS A 43 9.35 -8.02 -7.55
C CYS A 43 8.09 -8.21 -8.40
N VAL A 44 6.92 -8.01 -7.80
CA VAL A 44 5.62 -8.19 -8.44
C VAL A 44 5.38 -7.18 -9.57
N ALA A 45 5.86 -5.95 -9.39
CA ALA A 45 5.73 -4.86 -10.35
C ALA A 45 6.78 -4.88 -11.47
N LYS A 46 7.70 -5.86 -11.43
CA LYS A 46 8.82 -5.99 -12.37
C LYS A 46 9.69 -4.71 -12.45
N SER A 47 9.83 -4.02 -11.32
CA SER A 47 10.62 -2.79 -11.19
C SER A 47 12.13 -3.05 -11.19
N GLY A 48 12.92 -2.03 -11.54
CA GLY A 48 14.37 -2.13 -11.51
C GLY A 48 15.12 -0.88 -11.98
N PRO A 49 16.47 -0.85 -11.88
CA PRO A 49 17.27 0.33 -12.22
C PRO A 49 17.24 0.70 -13.70
N ASN A 50 17.02 -0.31 -14.56
CA ASN A 50 16.99 -0.16 -16.02
C ASN A 50 15.56 -0.13 -16.58
N VAL A 51 14.54 -0.12 -15.70
CA VAL A 51 13.14 0.01 -16.13
C VAL A 51 12.87 1.48 -16.43
N PRO A 52 12.33 1.83 -17.61
CA PRO A 52 11.99 3.22 -17.91
C PRO A 52 11.07 3.81 -16.85
N ARG A 53 11.35 5.05 -16.45
CA ARG A 53 10.47 5.77 -15.55
C ARG A 53 9.12 6.00 -16.23
N ARG A 54 8.08 5.49 -15.61
CA ARG A 54 6.68 5.66 -16.02
C ARG A 54 5.92 6.25 -14.84
N ALA A 55 6.01 7.57 -14.70
CA ALA A 55 5.48 8.28 -13.55
C ALA A 55 4.01 8.65 -13.76
N LEU A 56 3.17 8.45 -12.74
CA LEU A 56 1.76 8.82 -12.79
C LEU A 56 1.57 10.35 -12.82
N GLY A 57 2.45 11.08 -12.13
CA GLY A 57 2.49 12.55 -12.09
C GLY A 57 1.51 13.16 -11.08
N PHE A 58 1.91 14.31 -10.51
CA PHE A 58 1.20 14.94 -9.39
C PHE A 58 -0.27 15.26 -9.70
N ALA A 59 -0.58 15.83 -10.88
CA ALA A 59 -1.95 16.19 -11.24
C ALA A 59 -2.91 14.97 -11.26
N ASN A 60 -2.44 13.82 -11.74
CA ASN A 60 -3.23 12.58 -11.73
C ASN A 60 -3.40 12.07 -10.29
N VAL A 61 -2.37 12.15 -9.45
CA VAL A 61 -2.48 11.80 -8.03
C VAL A 61 -3.51 12.68 -7.31
N GLN A 62 -3.50 14.00 -7.53
CA GLN A 62 -4.46 14.90 -6.90
C GLN A 62 -5.90 14.48 -7.23
N ARG A 63 -6.18 14.26 -8.52
CA ARG A 63 -7.49 13.80 -8.98
C ARG A 63 -7.87 12.45 -8.40
N LEU A 64 -6.93 11.50 -8.33
CA LEU A 64 -7.18 10.18 -7.75
C LEU A 64 -7.52 10.27 -6.26
N VAL A 65 -6.80 11.08 -5.50
CA VAL A 65 -7.08 11.28 -4.07
C VAL A 65 -8.47 11.87 -3.88
N ASP A 66 -8.83 12.90 -4.66
CA ASP A 66 -10.14 13.54 -4.55
C ASP A 66 -11.27 12.56 -4.91
N GLU A 67 -11.15 11.84 -6.03
CA GLU A 67 -12.14 10.81 -6.43
C GLU A 67 -12.20 9.65 -5.41
N ALA A 68 -11.08 9.25 -4.80
CA ALA A 68 -11.06 8.20 -3.78
C ALA A 68 -11.77 8.63 -2.49
N VAL A 69 -11.52 9.86 -2.02
CA VAL A 69 -12.21 10.40 -0.84
C VAL A 69 -13.71 10.52 -1.10
N GLU A 70 -14.11 10.99 -2.28
CA GLU A 70 -15.53 11.04 -2.68
C GLU A 70 -16.20 9.66 -2.75
N LEU A 71 -15.43 8.65 -3.16
CA LEU A 71 -15.91 7.27 -3.22
C LEU A 71 -15.95 6.58 -1.85
N GLY A 72 -15.27 7.14 -0.83
CA GLY A 72 -15.28 6.65 0.55
C GLY A 72 -14.04 5.86 0.98
N PHE A 73 -12.97 5.84 0.18
CA PHE A 73 -11.71 5.19 0.56
C PHE A 73 -11.12 5.81 1.85
N SER A 74 -10.69 4.96 2.78
CA SER A 74 -10.17 5.37 4.09
C SER A 74 -8.65 5.43 4.15
N ASP A 75 -7.97 4.67 3.29
CA ASP A 75 -6.52 4.58 3.25
C ASP A 75 -6.00 4.59 1.81
N ILE A 76 -4.92 5.34 1.56
CA ILE A 76 -4.20 5.39 0.30
C ILE A 76 -2.76 4.90 0.50
N PHE A 77 -2.33 3.96 -0.34
CA PHE A 77 -1.01 3.37 -0.33
C PHE A 77 -0.21 3.80 -1.56
N PHE A 78 0.86 4.55 -1.35
CA PHE A 78 1.83 4.90 -2.38
C PHE A 78 2.89 3.81 -2.47
N THR A 79 3.07 3.27 -3.68
CA THR A 79 4.02 2.21 -3.97
C THR A 79 4.61 2.41 -5.38
N GLY A 80 5.37 1.44 -5.85
CA GLY A 80 5.83 1.37 -7.23
C GLY A 80 7.25 1.88 -7.40
N GLY A 81 8.03 1.11 -8.15
CA GLY A 81 9.46 1.31 -8.21
C GLY A 81 10.03 1.54 -6.81
N GLU A 82 10.86 2.57 -6.70
CA GLU A 82 11.06 3.27 -5.44
C GLU A 82 10.42 4.67 -5.52
N PRO A 83 9.37 4.99 -4.74
CA PRO A 83 8.68 6.28 -4.83
C PRO A 83 9.60 7.47 -4.60
N PHE A 84 10.59 7.35 -3.72
CA PHE A 84 11.53 8.44 -3.40
C PHE A 84 12.58 8.71 -4.49
N LEU A 85 12.51 8.04 -5.65
CA LEU A 85 13.22 8.45 -6.86
C LEU A 85 12.51 9.58 -7.62
N LEU A 86 11.21 9.79 -7.37
CA LEU A 86 10.46 10.90 -7.93
C LEU A 86 10.69 12.17 -7.11
N ASN A 87 10.79 13.31 -7.79
CA ASN A 87 10.98 14.61 -7.12
C ASN A 87 9.66 15.14 -6.54
N ASP A 88 8.54 14.84 -7.18
CA ASP A 88 7.18 15.29 -6.85
C ASP A 88 6.47 14.37 -5.84
N ILE A 89 7.10 13.26 -5.40
CA ILE A 89 6.53 12.36 -4.39
C ILE A 89 6.16 13.09 -3.09
N TYR A 90 6.92 14.10 -2.69
CA TYR A 90 6.68 14.84 -1.45
C TYR A 90 5.37 15.63 -1.52
N GLU A 91 5.08 16.23 -2.68
CA GLU A 91 3.84 16.97 -2.92
C GLU A 91 2.65 16.00 -3.01
N MET A 92 2.84 14.86 -3.66
CA MET A 92 1.84 13.78 -3.72
C MET A 92 1.44 13.29 -2.31
N LEU A 93 2.44 12.99 -1.47
CA LEU A 93 2.21 12.51 -0.11
C LEU A 93 1.56 13.57 0.78
N ALA A 94 2.01 14.82 0.71
CA ALA A 94 1.40 15.92 1.47
C ALA A 94 -0.06 16.16 1.04
N TYR A 95 -0.35 16.13 -0.27
CA TYR A 95 -1.71 16.30 -0.77
C TYR A 95 -2.65 15.20 -0.28
N SER A 96 -2.19 13.95 -0.35
CA SER A 96 -2.97 12.78 0.06
C SER A 96 -3.15 12.71 1.58
N ALA A 97 -2.06 12.82 2.34
CA ALA A 97 -2.09 12.79 3.81
C ALA A 97 -2.76 14.03 4.43
N GLY A 98 -3.02 15.09 3.66
CA GLY A 98 -3.89 16.19 4.09
C GLY A 98 -5.39 15.87 4.05
N ARG A 99 -5.79 14.76 3.42
CA ARG A 99 -7.21 14.41 3.14
C ARG A 99 -7.61 13.04 3.69
N VAL A 100 -6.71 12.06 3.64
CA VAL A 100 -6.98 10.65 3.94
C VAL A 100 -5.73 10.00 4.52
N ARG A 101 -5.88 8.90 5.27
CA ARG A 101 -4.74 8.17 5.81
C ARG A 101 -3.87 7.68 4.67
N THR A 102 -2.57 7.94 4.76
CA THR A 102 -1.64 7.68 3.67
C THR A 102 -0.46 6.87 4.17
N THR A 103 -0.16 5.78 3.47
CA THR A 103 1.05 4.98 3.71
C THR A 103 1.93 5.02 2.47
N VAL A 104 3.22 5.29 2.61
CA VAL A 104 4.19 5.13 1.52
C VAL A 104 5.10 3.94 1.78
N LEU A 105 5.21 3.07 0.78
CA LEU A 105 6.11 1.92 0.79
C LEU A 105 7.47 2.31 0.20
N THR A 106 8.55 1.90 0.85
CA THR A 106 9.92 2.23 0.42
C THR A 106 10.91 1.14 0.84
N ASN A 107 12.02 1.02 0.12
CA ASN A 107 13.19 0.26 0.58
C ASN A 107 14.07 1.04 1.57
N ALA A 108 13.80 2.33 1.81
CA ALA A 108 14.52 3.23 2.72
C ALA A 108 16.02 3.46 2.42
N MET A 109 16.59 2.86 1.38
CA MET A 109 18.03 2.89 1.11
C MET A 109 18.55 4.25 0.63
N ILE A 110 17.67 5.15 0.18
CA ILE A 110 18.04 6.46 -0.39
C ILE A 110 17.56 7.65 0.45
N LEU A 111 17.01 7.40 1.65
CA LEU A 111 16.43 8.41 2.53
C LEU A 111 17.49 9.15 3.35
N ARG A 112 18.41 9.85 2.67
CA ARG A 112 19.48 10.65 3.27
C ARG A 112 19.52 12.06 2.70
N GLY A 113 20.12 12.98 3.46
CA GLY A 113 20.33 14.38 3.05
C GLY A 113 19.03 15.07 2.61
N THR A 114 19.07 15.73 1.46
CA THR A 114 17.94 16.51 0.92
C THR A 114 16.65 15.72 0.75
N ARG A 115 16.72 14.40 0.49
CA ARG A 115 15.51 13.55 0.41
C ARG A 115 14.83 13.41 1.77
N LEU A 116 15.62 13.22 2.83
CA LEU A 116 15.10 13.14 4.20
C LEU A 116 14.52 14.49 4.63
N GLU A 117 15.20 15.60 4.32
CA GLU A 117 14.74 16.96 4.64
C GLU A 117 13.42 17.30 3.96
N LYS A 118 13.29 17.03 2.66
CA LYS A 118 12.03 17.23 1.92
C LYS A 118 10.90 16.40 2.50
N ARG A 119 11.19 15.20 2.99
CA ARG A 119 10.21 14.35 3.65
C ARG A 119 9.74 14.92 4.97
N VAL A 120 10.66 15.37 5.82
CA VAL A 120 10.33 16.04 7.08
C VAL A 120 9.44 17.25 6.81
N ALA A 121 9.78 18.04 5.78
CA ALA A 121 8.96 19.19 5.37
C ALA A 121 7.55 18.78 4.92
N ALA A 122 7.41 17.72 4.12
CA ALA A 122 6.09 17.20 3.71
C ALA A 122 5.27 16.69 4.89
N ALA A 123 5.90 15.96 5.82
CA ALA A 123 5.24 15.40 6.99
C ALA A 123 4.79 16.48 7.99
N SER A 124 5.56 17.57 8.12
CA SER A 124 5.19 18.70 8.99
C SER A 124 3.93 19.45 8.54
N GLN A 125 3.46 19.23 7.30
CA GLN A 125 2.29 19.87 6.73
C GLN A 125 1.00 19.08 6.94
N VAL A 126 1.07 17.87 7.51
CA VAL A 126 -0.06 16.95 7.64
C VAL A 126 -0.24 16.49 9.09
N PRO A 127 -1.43 16.01 9.49
CA PRO A 127 -1.62 15.47 10.83
C PRO A 127 -0.62 14.34 11.11
N ALA A 128 -0.01 14.35 12.29
CA ALA A 128 1.16 13.52 12.62
C ALA A 128 0.95 12.01 12.36
N ASP A 129 -0.28 11.51 12.54
CA ASP A 129 -0.63 10.09 12.38
C ASP A 129 -1.15 9.72 10.99
N ASN A 130 -1.22 10.69 10.06
CA ASN A 130 -1.84 10.50 8.76
C ASN A 130 -0.86 10.12 7.65
N LEU A 131 0.45 10.26 7.89
CA LEU A 131 1.50 9.82 6.97
C LEU A 131 2.39 8.75 7.60
N ILE A 132 2.16 7.51 7.20
CA ILE A 132 2.88 6.34 7.67
C ILE A 132 3.92 5.93 6.63
N VAL A 133 5.07 5.45 7.09
CA VAL A 133 6.07 4.89 6.18
C VAL A 133 6.29 3.42 6.48
N GLN A 134 6.00 2.61 5.47
CA GLN A 134 6.19 1.18 5.52
C GLN A 134 7.50 0.82 4.81
N VAL A 135 8.50 0.44 5.61
CA VAL A 135 9.80 0.01 5.12
C VAL A 135 9.78 -1.49 4.82
N SER A 136 10.24 -1.82 3.64
CA SER A 136 10.44 -3.19 3.19
C SER A 136 11.65 -3.84 3.89
N LEU A 137 11.44 -4.81 4.79
CA LEU A 137 12.51 -5.48 5.54
C LEU A 137 12.27 -6.99 5.64
N ASP A 138 12.87 -7.78 4.75
CA ASP A 138 12.60 -9.23 4.70
C ASP A 138 13.46 -10.10 5.65
N GLY A 139 14.16 -9.53 6.63
CA GLY A 139 15.04 -10.33 7.50
C GLY A 139 15.75 -9.53 8.58
N GLY A 140 15.96 -10.17 9.74
CA GLY A 140 16.70 -9.60 10.87
C GLY A 140 18.22 -9.59 10.64
N ARG A 141 18.70 -10.27 9.59
CA ARG A 141 20.11 -10.39 9.23
C ARG A 141 20.32 -10.10 7.74
N PRO A 142 21.54 -9.70 7.33
CA PRO A 142 21.87 -9.48 5.93
C PRO A 142 21.57 -10.68 5.03
N GLU A 143 21.87 -11.90 5.47
CA GLU A 143 21.74 -13.11 4.65
C GLU A 143 20.29 -13.39 4.24
N ASP A 144 19.34 -13.08 5.13
CA ASP A 144 17.92 -13.33 4.92
C ASP A 144 17.29 -12.26 4.02
N HIS A 145 17.64 -10.99 4.25
CA HIS A 145 17.10 -9.85 3.50
C HIS A 145 17.75 -9.69 2.11
N ASP A 146 19.07 -9.81 2.02
CA ASP A 146 19.82 -9.56 0.79
C ASP A 146 19.60 -10.68 -0.23
N ALA A 147 19.16 -11.88 0.19
CA ALA A 147 18.94 -13.03 -0.68
C ALA A 147 18.04 -12.72 -1.88
N TYR A 148 16.98 -11.92 -1.66
CA TYR A 148 16.05 -11.53 -2.72
C TYR A 148 16.20 -10.06 -3.15
N ARG A 149 16.80 -9.20 -2.31
CA ARG A 149 16.86 -7.75 -2.55
C ARG A 149 18.22 -7.27 -3.08
N GLY A 150 19.26 -8.11 -2.99
CA GLY A 150 20.61 -7.82 -3.44
C GLY A 150 21.56 -7.47 -2.29
N LYS A 151 22.84 -7.79 -2.48
CA LYS A 151 23.89 -7.62 -1.47
C LYS A 151 24.02 -6.18 -0.98
N GLY A 152 24.09 -6.01 0.34
CA GLY A 152 24.22 -4.75 1.04
C GLY A 152 22.91 -3.95 1.13
N ALA A 153 21.77 -4.54 0.78
CA ALA A 153 20.47 -3.90 0.92
C ALA A 153 20.10 -3.74 2.40
N TRP A 154 20.27 -4.81 3.21
CA TRP A 154 19.91 -4.84 4.62
C TRP A 154 20.53 -3.69 5.40
N ALA A 155 21.85 -3.52 5.29
CA ALA A 155 22.57 -2.48 6.02
C ALA A 155 22.07 -1.07 5.67
N LYS A 156 21.79 -0.82 4.38
CA LYS A 156 21.26 0.48 3.92
C LYS A 156 19.82 0.71 4.34
N THR A 157 19.00 -0.34 4.35
CA THR A 157 17.61 -0.31 4.80
C THR A 157 17.53 -0.02 6.30
N VAL A 158 18.31 -0.73 7.12
CA VAL A 158 18.36 -0.55 8.58
C VAL A 158 18.86 0.84 8.97
N GLU A 159 19.90 1.35 8.30
CA GLU A 159 20.33 2.74 8.49
C GLU A 159 19.20 3.72 8.10
N GLY A 160 18.50 3.46 7.00
CA GLY A 160 17.34 4.23 6.58
C GLY A 160 16.23 4.25 7.64
N ILE A 161 15.93 3.12 8.27
CA ILE A 161 14.97 3.02 9.39
C ILE A 161 15.40 3.93 10.54
N GLY A 162 16.65 3.84 10.97
CA GLY A 162 17.19 4.68 12.06
C GLY A 162 17.04 6.17 11.78
N LEU A 163 17.40 6.61 10.57
CA LEU A 163 17.25 8.01 10.15
C LEU A 163 15.79 8.49 10.14
N LEU A 164 14.83 7.61 9.87
CA LEU A 164 13.41 7.95 9.93
C LEU A 164 12.94 8.10 11.38
N GLN A 165 13.34 7.19 12.26
CA GLN A 165 12.99 7.25 13.68
C GLN A 165 13.63 8.48 14.36
N GLU A 166 14.87 8.83 14.02
CA GLU A 166 15.55 10.06 14.49
C GLU A 166 14.78 11.34 14.12
N LYS A 167 14.00 11.30 13.03
CA LYS A 167 13.14 12.40 12.60
C LYS A 167 11.69 12.30 13.09
N GLY A 168 11.39 11.35 13.98
CA GLY A 168 10.08 11.18 14.60
C GLY A 168 9.03 10.53 13.70
N PHE A 169 9.42 9.90 12.59
CA PHE A 169 8.47 9.16 11.77
C PHE A 169 8.08 7.84 12.45
N ARG A 170 6.78 7.53 12.44
CA ARG A 170 6.30 6.17 12.71
C ARG A 170 6.67 5.26 11.53
N VAL A 171 7.49 4.25 11.80
CA VAL A 171 7.94 3.27 10.81
C VAL A 171 7.17 1.98 11.01
N ARG A 172 6.51 1.51 9.95
CA ARG A 172 5.98 0.16 9.82
C ARG A 172 6.92 -0.70 9.00
N LEU A 173 6.90 -2.00 9.21
CA LEU A 173 7.66 -2.98 8.43
C LEU A 173 6.73 -3.83 7.59
N GLY A 174 7.10 -4.00 6.32
CA GLY A 174 6.47 -4.94 5.41
C GLY A 174 7.46 -6.02 5.00
N THR A 175 7.17 -7.26 5.36
CA THR A 175 8.01 -8.42 5.10
C THR A 175 7.35 -9.32 4.07
N THR A 176 8.06 -9.64 3.00
CA THR A 176 7.69 -10.79 2.16
C THR A 176 8.36 -12.04 2.74
N GLU A 177 7.57 -12.99 3.22
CA GLU A 177 8.05 -14.31 3.64
C GLU A 177 8.51 -15.08 2.41
N THR A 178 9.73 -15.61 2.47
CA THR A 178 10.42 -16.34 1.41
C THR A 178 10.98 -17.65 1.97
N PRO A 179 11.31 -18.64 1.13
CA PRO A 179 11.98 -19.85 1.59
C PRO A 179 13.25 -19.62 2.43
N VAL A 180 13.96 -18.51 2.19
CA VAL A 180 15.21 -18.19 2.90
C VAL A 180 14.94 -17.63 4.30
N ASN A 181 13.95 -16.75 4.46
CA ASN A 181 13.67 -16.08 5.74
C ASN A 181 12.62 -16.78 6.60
N ALA A 182 11.81 -17.69 6.04
CA ALA A 182 10.73 -18.36 6.76
C ALA A 182 11.21 -19.08 8.04
N PRO A 183 12.36 -19.79 8.06
CA PRO A 183 12.89 -20.39 9.29
C PRO A 183 13.38 -19.38 10.34
N TYR A 184 13.45 -18.09 10.01
CA TYR A 184 14.05 -17.03 10.80
C TYR A 184 13.10 -15.86 11.08
N LEU A 185 11.79 -16.02 10.87
CA LEU A 185 10.80 -14.97 11.15
C LEU A 185 10.81 -14.55 12.62
N ASP A 186 11.00 -15.48 13.56
CA ASP A 186 11.14 -15.14 14.99
C ASP A 186 12.33 -14.21 15.25
N GLN A 187 13.45 -14.42 14.55
CA GLN A 187 14.64 -13.56 14.66
C GLN A 187 14.39 -12.18 14.05
N LEU A 188 13.62 -12.10 12.96
CA LEU A 188 13.16 -10.83 12.42
C LEU A 188 12.23 -10.11 13.41
N CYS A 189 11.37 -10.85 14.10
CA CYS A 189 10.50 -10.32 15.15
C CYS A 189 11.29 -9.72 16.32
N GLU A 190 12.26 -10.46 16.84
CA GLU A 190 13.20 -9.97 17.85
C GLU A 190 13.97 -8.73 17.37
N PHE A 191 14.43 -8.75 16.11
CA PHE A 191 15.18 -7.64 15.54
C PHE A 191 14.36 -6.36 15.46
N HIS A 192 13.14 -6.38 14.91
CA HIS A 192 12.37 -5.12 14.81
C HIS A 192 11.96 -4.58 16.18
N ARG A 193 11.69 -5.45 17.17
CA ARG A 193 11.46 -5.03 18.56
C ARG A 193 12.70 -4.35 19.14
N SER A 194 13.90 -4.83 18.82
CA SER A 194 15.16 -4.18 19.22
C SER A 194 15.35 -2.79 18.61
N LEU A 195 14.71 -2.52 17.46
CA LEU A 195 14.65 -1.19 16.84
C LEU A 195 13.53 -0.30 17.44
N GLY A 196 12.78 -0.80 18.43
CA GLY A 196 11.63 -0.08 19.01
C GLY A 196 10.40 -0.04 18.11
N ILE A 197 10.32 -0.91 17.10
CA ILE A 197 9.13 -1.05 16.25
C ILE A 197 8.24 -2.14 16.86
N PRO A 198 6.99 -1.82 17.26
CA PRO A 198 6.11 -2.78 17.93
C PRO A 198 5.49 -3.78 16.94
N ASP A 199 4.95 -4.88 17.46
CA ASP A 199 4.42 -5.99 16.65
C ASP A 199 3.26 -5.56 15.74
N GLU A 200 2.39 -4.64 16.18
CA GLU A 200 1.30 -4.10 15.38
C GLU A 200 1.75 -3.32 14.14
N ASP A 201 3.01 -2.86 14.13
CA ASP A 201 3.62 -2.13 13.03
C ASP A 201 4.42 -3.05 12.09
N HIS A 202 4.42 -4.37 12.31
CA HIS A 202 5.06 -5.34 11.42
C HIS A 202 4.01 -6.24 10.75
N PHE A 203 3.99 -6.19 9.41
CA PHE A 203 3.13 -7.03 8.59
C PHE A 203 3.96 -8.01 7.76
N VAL A 204 3.62 -9.30 7.83
CA VAL A 204 4.24 -10.38 7.06
C VAL A 204 3.23 -10.91 6.05
N ARG A 205 3.62 -10.95 4.77
CA ARG A 205 2.85 -11.55 3.69
C ARG A 205 3.60 -12.70 3.05
N PRO A 206 2.91 -13.74 2.57
CA PRO A 206 3.55 -14.81 1.83
C PRO A 206 4.15 -14.31 0.51
N LEU A 207 5.07 -15.08 -0.06
CA LEU A 207 5.56 -14.86 -1.42
C LEU A 207 4.43 -15.11 -2.42
N ALA A 208 4.21 -14.18 -3.35
CA ALA A 208 3.32 -14.37 -4.49
C ALA A 208 4.09 -14.88 -5.71
N LYS A 209 3.53 -15.86 -6.43
CA LYS A 209 4.05 -16.33 -7.72
C LYS A 209 3.64 -15.37 -8.86
N ARG A 210 4.09 -14.12 -8.74
CA ARG A 210 3.78 -13.02 -9.65
C ARG A 210 5.06 -12.24 -9.97
N GLY A 211 5.02 -11.45 -11.04
CA GLY A 211 6.16 -10.62 -11.43
C GLY A 211 7.39 -11.43 -11.84
N PHE A 212 8.50 -11.21 -11.13
CA PHE A 212 9.74 -11.98 -11.33
C PHE A 212 9.78 -13.29 -10.53
N SER A 213 8.92 -13.48 -9.53
CA SER A 213 8.90 -14.71 -8.75
C SER A 213 8.38 -15.88 -9.59
N ARG A 214 9.02 -17.04 -9.45
CA ARG A 214 8.56 -18.33 -10.02
C ARG A 214 7.99 -19.27 -8.97
N GLU A 215 7.97 -18.83 -7.72
CA GLU A 215 7.58 -19.58 -6.53
C GLU A 215 6.60 -18.73 -5.71
N GLY A 216 5.92 -19.37 -4.74
CA GLY A 216 4.93 -18.71 -3.88
C GLY A 216 3.49 -19.08 -4.24
N LEU A 217 2.54 -18.36 -3.63
CA LEU A 217 1.12 -18.57 -3.82
C LEU A 217 0.69 -18.11 -5.22
N GLU A 218 -0.10 -18.95 -5.88
CA GLU A 218 -0.80 -18.60 -7.12
C GLU A 218 -2.04 -17.77 -6.75
N LEU A 219 -2.06 -16.53 -7.22
CA LEU A 219 -3.10 -15.56 -6.84
C LEU A 219 -3.71 -14.98 -8.09
N ASP A 220 -5.03 -14.84 -8.15
CA ASP A 220 -5.79 -14.22 -9.23
C ASP A 220 -7.06 -13.54 -8.67
N LYS A 221 -7.91 -13.01 -9.55
CA LYS A 221 -9.15 -12.31 -9.14
C LYS A 221 -10.17 -13.22 -8.44
N THR A 222 -10.05 -14.53 -8.59
CA THR A 222 -10.99 -15.52 -8.02
C THR A 222 -10.61 -15.96 -6.61
N ASN A 223 -9.40 -15.64 -6.15
CA ASN A 223 -8.92 -16.01 -4.82
C ASN A 223 -8.35 -14.84 -3.99
N LEU A 224 -8.31 -13.62 -4.54
CA LEU A 224 -7.91 -12.41 -3.84
C LEU A 224 -9.09 -11.45 -3.65
N ILE A 225 -9.21 -10.92 -2.43
CA ILE A 225 -10.06 -9.74 -2.18
C ILE A 225 -9.45 -8.57 -2.96
N PRO A 226 -10.26 -7.77 -3.68
CA PRO A 226 -9.73 -6.65 -4.43
C PRO A 226 -9.23 -5.55 -3.50
N GLU A 227 -8.11 -4.98 -3.90
CA GLU A 227 -7.55 -3.76 -3.35
C GLU A 227 -7.21 -2.85 -4.53
N VAL A 228 -8.11 -1.91 -4.81
CA VAL A 228 -8.12 -1.13 -6.05
C VAL A 228 -6.74 -0.51 -6.26
N THR A 229 -6.11 -0.83 -7.39
CA THR A 229 -4.73 -0.44 -7.66
C THR A 229 -4.66 0.35 -8.94
N VAL A 230 -4.03 1.51 -8.91
CA VAL A 230 -3.88 2.39 -10.06
C VAL A 230 -2.41 2.48 -10.45
N SER A 231 -2.15 2.42 -11.76
CA SER A 231 -0.87 2.80 -12.35
C SER A 231 -1.11 3.72 -13.55
N VAL A 232 -0.03 4.15 -14.21
CA VAL A 232 -0.15 4.93 -15.46
C VAL A 232 -0.85 4.17 -16.59
N ASP A 233 -0.89 2.83 -16.53
CA ASP A 233 -1.48 1.99 -17.57
C ASP A 233 -2.97 1.70 -17.35
N GLY A 234 -3.52 2.02 -16.17
CA GLY A 234 -4.92 1.75 -15.84
C GLY A 234 -5.16 1.36 -14.38
N VAL A 235 -6.27 0.67 -14.16
CA VAL A 235 -6.73 0.18 -12.86
C VAL A 235 -6.73 -1.34 -12.82
N TYR A 236 -6.22 -1.90 -11.74
CA TYR A 236 -6.00 -3.32 -11.49
C TYR A 236 -6.73 -3.77 -10.23
N TRP A 237 -6.97 -5.07 -10.14
CA TRP A 237 -7.67 -5.72 -9.04
C TRP A 237 -6.91 -5.62 -7.71
N HIS A 238 -5.58 -5.68 -7.73
CA HIS A 238 -4.76 -5.81 -6.53
C HIS A 238 -3.32 -5.34 -6.75
N PRO A 239 -2.58 -4.84 -5.74
CA PRO A 239 -1.21 -4.32 -5.90
C PRO A 239 -0.15 -5.38 -6.21
N LEU A 240 -0.51 -6.67 -6.22
CA LEU A 240 0.41 -7.80 -6.42
C LEU A 240 0.69 -8.14 -7.87
N SER A 241 0.11 -7.39 -8.81
CA SER A 241 0.45 -7.53 -10.21
C SER A 241 -0.06 -6.32 -10.98
N THR A 242 0.74 -5.93 -11.98
CA THR A 242 0.32 -4.98 -13.01
C THR A 242 0.21 -5.68 -14.37
N ASP A 243 -0.02 -7.00 -14.36
CA ASP A 243 -0.20 -7.82 -15.56
C ASP A 243 -1.67 -7.77 -16.03
N SER A 244 -1.89 -8.15 -17.30
CA SER A 244 -3.17 -7.98 -17.98
C SER A 244 -4.32 -8.78 -17.37
N ASP A 245 -4.03 -9.91 -16.75
CA ASP A 245 -5.07 -10.74 -16.12
C ASP A 245 -5.65 -10.08 -14.87
N MET A 246 -4.88 -9.20 -14.20
CA MET A 246 -5.34 -8.37 -13.08
C MET A 246 -5.96 -7.04 -13.50
N LEU A 247 -5.88 -6.66 -14.78
CA LEU A 247 -6.41 -5.39 -15.28
C LEU A 247 -7.94 -5.36 -15.21
N ILE A 248 -8.50 -4.25 -14.74
CA ILE A 248 -9.94 -3.96 -14.66
C ILE A 248 -10.34 -2.93 -15.72
N ASN A 249 -9.48 -1.93 -15.91
CA ASN A 249 -9.70 -0.87 -16.87
C ASN A 249 -8.35 -0.35 -17.37
N ASN A 250 -8.24 -0.13 -18.68
CA ASN A 250 -7.06 0.48 -19.31
C ASN A 250 -7.08 2.02 -19.23
N HIS A 251 -8.09 2.60 -18.58
CA HIS A 251 -8.18 4.01 -18.28
C HIS A 251 -8.18 4.21 -16.76
N VAL A 252 -7.38 5.17 -16.29
CA VAL A 252 -7.31 5.53 -14.87
C VAL A 252 -8.58 6.23 -14.39
N PHE A 253 -9.18 7.05 -15.24
CA PHE A 253 -10.28 7.93 -14.88
C PHE A 253 -11.54 7.72 -15.73
N PRO A 254 -12.74 7.99 -15.16
CA PRO A 254 -12.97 8.21 -13.73
C PRO A 254 -12.78 6.90 -12.94
N LEU A 255 -12.23 6.99 -11.73
CA LEU A 255 -11.96 5.87 -10.83
C LEU A 255 -13.24 5.08 -10.52
N ARG A 256 -14.38 5.78 -10.42
CA ARG A 256 -15.71 5.21 -10.20
C ARG A 256 -16.04 4.07 -11.16
N THR A 257 -15.73 4.22 -12.45
CA THR A 257 -16.02 3.18 -13.45
C THR A 257 -15.27 1.88 -13.16
N SER A 258 -14.05 1.96 -12.64
CA SER A 258 -13.28 0.78 -12.26
C SER A 258 -13.78 0.17 -10.94
N VAL A 259 -14.22 1.00 -9.99
CA VAL A 259 -14.85 0.55 -8.74
C VAL A 259 -16.14 -0.23 -9.01
N GLU A 260 -17.02 0.30 -9.86
CA GLU A 260 -18.29 -0.35 -10.24
C GLU A 260 -18.03 -1.72 -10.88
N ARG A 261 -17.05 -1.83 -11.80
CA ARG A 261 -16.65 -3.11 -12.40
C ARG A 261 -16.15 -4.13 -11.38
N ILE A 262 -15.43 -3.68 -10.35
CA ILE A 262 -14.94 -4.56 -9.28
C ILE A 262 -16.12 -5.07 -8.46
N GLN A 263 -17.09 -4.21 -8.15
CA GLN A 263 -18.30 -4.60 -7.42
C GLN A 263 -19.11 -5.64 -8.21
N GLU A 264 -19.35 -5.41 -9.50
CA GLU A 264 -20.03 -6.37 -10.38
C GLU A 264 -19.32 -7.74 -10.38
N GLN A 265 -17.98 -7.77 -10.43
CA GLN A 265 -17.20 -9.01 -10.41
C GLN A 265 -17.31 -9.73 -9.06
N LEU A 266 -17.32 -9.01 -7.95
CA LEU A 266 -17.51 -9.60 -6.62
C LEU A 266 -18.90 -10.23 -6.47
N GLU A 267 -19.94 -9.54 -6.93
CA GLU A 267 -21.31 -10.07 -6.91
C GLU A 267 -21.42 -11.38 -7.71
N ILE A 268 -20.74 -11.49 -8.85
CA ILE A 268 -20.67 -12.72 -9.65
C ILE A 268 -19.95 -13.84 -8.89
N LEU A 269 -18.83 -13.54 -8.21
CA LEU A 269 -18.07 -14.53 -7.45
C LEU A 269 -18.88 -15.08 -6.26
N GLU A 270 -19.63 -14.22 -5.57
CA GLU A 270 -20.53 -14.61 -4.48
C GLU A 270 -21.66 -15.52 -4.98
N GLN A 271 -22.29 -15.17 -6.12
CA GLN A 271 -23.39 -15.95 -6.70
C GLN A 271 -22.95 -17.33 -7.22
N THR A 272 -21.70 -17.46 -7.66
CA THR A 272 -21.17 -18.70 -8.24
C THR A 272 -20.62 -19.68 -7.20
N GLY A 273 -20.65 -19.33 -5.90
CA GLY A 273 -20.16 -20.19 -4.82
C GLY A 273 -18.64 -20.39 -4.86
N SER A 274 -17.91 -19.39 -5.34
CA SER A 274 -16.45 -19.42 -5.46
C SER A 274 -15.77 -19.55 -4.07
N VAL A 275 -14.54 -20.05 -4.05
CA VAL A 275 -13.70 -20.24 -2.85
C VAL A 275 -13.63 -18.93 -2.03
N PRO A 276 -13.56 -18.97 -0.68
CA PRO A 276 -13.37 -17.77 0.13
C PRO A 276 -12.14 -16.97 -0.35
N LEU A 277 -12.36 -15.69 -0.64
CA LEU A 277 -11.31 -14.77 -1.07
C LEU A 277 -10.34 -14.49 0.08
N MET A 278 -9.04 -14.37 -0.25
CA MET A 278 -7.98 -14.14 0.73
C MET A 278 -7.59 -12.64 0.78
N THR A 279 -7.32 -12.14 1.99
CA THR A 279 -6.60 -10.87 2.21
C THR A 279 -5.09 -11.09 2.11
N PHE A 280 -4.36 -10.18 1.48
CA PHE A 280 -2.90 -10.32 1.30
C PHE A 280 -2.07 -9.13 1.83
N THR A 281 -2.70 -8.00 2.15
CA THR A 281 -2.00 -6.78 2.61
C THR A 281 -2.63 -6.14 3.84
#